data_AF-A0A1X7SPX2-F1
#
_entry.id   AF-A0A1X7SPX2-F1
#
_cell.length_a   1.000
_cell.length_b   1.000
_cell.length_c   1.000
_cell.angle_alpha   90.00
_cell.angle_beta   90.00
_cell.angle_gamma   90.00
#
_symmetry.space_group_name_H-M   'P 1'
#
loop_
_entity.id
_entity.type
_entity.pdbx_description
1 polymer ?
#
loop_
_entity_poly.entity_id
_entity_poly.type
_entity_poly.pdbx_seq_one_letter_code
_entity_poly.pdbx_strand_id
1 'polypeptide(L)'
;MNSAGFIEVLENGLIPYTQHLNPSQRLMQDNDPKHSSKKVKERLEANKINWLKTPPESPDLNPIENLWHELKEYVRRVVQPQRKEEL
;
A
#
# COMPACT_ATOMS: atom_id res chain seq x y z
N MET A 1 -7.51 -10.10 3.01
CA MET A 1 -7.93 -8.80 3.58
C MET A 1 -9.05 -8.23 2.72
N ASN A 2 -10.12 -7.71 3.32
CA ASN A 2 -11.25 -7.04 2.63
C ASN A 2 -11.15 -5.51 2.82
N SER A 3 -12.15 -4.74 2.36
CA SER A 3 -12.16 -3.28 2.51
C SER A 3 -12.14 -2.81 3.97
N ALA A 4 -12.76 -3.53 4.90
CA ALA A 4 -12.74 -3.16 6.32
C ALA A 4 -11.33 -3.30 6.92
N GLY A 5 -10.67 -4.44 6.66
CA GLY A 5 -9.28 -4.62 7.08
C GLY A 5 -8.32 -3.62 6.40
N PHE A 6 -8.60 -3.23 5.15
CA PHE A 6 -7.82 -2.17 4.50
C PHE A 6 -8.00 -0.82 5.20
N ILE A 7 -9.22 -0.47 5.61
CA ILE A 7 -9.47 0.75 6.40
C ILE A 7 -8.69 0.73 7.71
N GLU A 8 -8.62 -0.41 8.40
CA GLU A 8 -7.80 -0.56 9.61
C GLU A 8 -6.30 -0.31 9.33
N VAL A 9 -5.78 -0.78 8.19
CA VAL A 9 -4.40 -0.48 7.77
C VAL A 9 -4.20 1.01 7.52
N LEU A 10 -5.17 1.69 6.89
CA LEU A 10 -5.10 3.14 6.68
C LEU A 10 -5.08 3.90 8.01
N GLU A 11 -5.96 3.53 8.94
CA GLU A 11 -6.12 4.21 10.24
C GLU A 11 -4.93 4.01 11.16
N ASN A 12 -4.39 2.80 11.22
CA ASN A 12 -3.33 2.47 12.15
C ASN A 12 -1.93 2.73 11.56
N GLY A 13 -1.81 2.84 10.24
CA GLY A 13 -0.53 3.01 9.55
C GLY A 13 -0.44 4.31 8.76
N LEU A 14 -1.18 4.39 7.65
CA LEU A 14 -0.99 5.46 6.68
C LEU A 14 -1.37 6.85 7.22
N ILE A 15 -2.52 6.98 7.87
CA ILE A 15 -3.06 8.28 8.34
C ILE A 15 -2.15 8.91 9.41
N PRO A 16 -1.66 8.18 10.43
CA PRO A 16 -0.65 8.73 11.34
C PRO A 16 0.63 9.13 10.60
N TYR A 17 1.07 8.30 9.66
CA TYR A 17 2.30 8.56 8.91
C TYR A 17 2.21 9.84 8.05
N THR A 18 1.05 10.13 7.47
CA THR A 18 0.87 11.33 6.62
C THR A 18 1.03 12.65 7.39
N GLN A 19 0.91 12.64 8.72
CA GLN A 19 1.18 13.81 9.55
C GLN A 19 2.64 14.28 9.48
N HIS A 20 3.55 13.39 9.07
CA HIS A 20 4.97 13.68 8.90
C HIS A 20 5.36 14.03 7.46
N LEU A 21 4.38 14.11 6.56
CA LEU A 21 4.59 14.28 5.13
C LEU A 21 4.21 15.69 4.65
N ASN A 22 4.72 16.05 3.47
CA ASN A 22 4.28 17.27 2.81
C ASN A 22 2.82 17.12 2.32
N PRO A 23 1.94 18.12 2.54
CA PRO A 23 0.55 18.10 2.04
C PRO A 23 0.38 17.88 0.53
N SER A 24 1.42 18.13 -0.27
CA SER A 24 1.39 17.91 -1.73
C SER A 24 1.56 16.45 -2.14
N GLN A 25 1.90 15.56 -1.19
CA GLN A 25 2.10 14.15 -1.48
C GLN A 25 0.81 13.46 -1.91
N ARG A 26 0.97 12.42 -2.72
CA ARG A 26 -0.13 11.60 -3.22
C ARG A 26 0.14 10.14 -2.91
N LEU A 27 -0.86 9.47 -2.37
CA LEU A 27 -0.87 8.02 -2.20
C LEU A 27 -0.91 7.36 -3.57
N MET A 28 0.02 6.43 -3.80
CA MET A 28 -0.02 5.52 -4.94
C MET A 28 -0.41 4.14 -4.42
N GLN A 29 -1.41 3.53 -5.06
CA GLN A 29 -1.89 2.19 -4.73
C GLN A 29 -2.27 1.45 -6.01
N ASP A 30 -2.29 0.12 -5.96
CA ASP A 30 -2.80 -0.71 -7.05
C ASP A 30 -4.33 -0.57 -7.19
N ASN A 31 -4.85 -1.14 -8.27
CA ASN A 31 -6.28 -1.11 -8.59
C ASN A 31 -7.07 -2.28 -7.97
N ASP A 32 -6.62 -2.87 -6.86
CA ASP A 32 -7.39 -3.90 -6.16
C ASP A 32 -8.81 -3.38 -5.83
N PRO A 33 -9.89 -4.12 -6.15
CA PRO A 33 -11.26 -3.72 -5.87
C PRO A 33 -11.50 -3.25 -4.44
N LYS A 34 -10.77 -3.79 -3.45
CA LYS A 34 -10.93 -3.38 -2.05
C LYS A 34 -10.52 -1.92 -1.81
N HIS A 35 -9.49 -1.44 -2.52
CA HIS A 35 -8.96 -0.07 -2.43
C HIS A 35 -9.89 0.96 -3.09
N SER A 36 -10.70 0.52 -4.07
CA SER A 36 -11.63 1.38 -4.80
C SER A 36 -13.07 1.38 -4.24
N SER A 37 -13.31 0.65 -3.15
CA SER A 37 -14.61 0.60 -2.47
C SER A 37 -15.05 1.97 -1.97
N LYS A 38 -16.37 2.21 -1.92
CA LYS A 38 -16.96 3.48 -1.49
C LYS A 38 -16.44 3.92 -0.10
N LYS A 39 -16.45 3.00 0.87
CA LYS A 39 -15.99 3.29 2.24
C LYS A 39 -14.53 3.70 2.32
N VAL A 40 -13.66 3.09 1.49
CA VAL A 40 -12.24 3.44 1.45
C VAL A 40 -12.05 4.84 0.87
N LYS A 41 -12.74 5.17 -0.22
CA LYS A 41 -12.70 6.52 -0.81
C LYS A 41 -13.17 7.58 0.18
N GLU A 42 -14.30 7.35 0.85
CA GLU A 42 -14.82 8.25 1.89
C GLU A 42 -13.81 8.44 3.04
N ARG A 43 -13.11 7.39 3.45
CA ARG A 43 -12.05 7.48 4.46
C ARG A 43 -10.85 8.30 3.99
N LEU A 44 -10.38 8.10 2.76
CA LEU A 44 -9.26 8.88 2.20
C LEU A 44 -9.62 10.37 2.09
N GLU A 45 -10.82 10.67 1.59
CA GLU A 45 -11.34 12.03 1.45
C GLU A 45 -11.50 12.73 2.80
N ALA A 46 -12.10 12.06 3.79
CA ALA A 46 -12.26 12.60 5.15
C ALA A 46 -10.92 12.97 5.81
N ASN A 47 -9.84 12.26 5.47
CA ASN A 47 -8.50 12.51 5.98
C ASN A 47 -7.66 13.41 5.05
N LYS A 48 -8.26 14.00 4.01
CA LYS A 48 -7.59 14.86 3.02
C LYS A 48 -6.38 14.19 2.35
N ILE A 49 -6.44 12.87 2.20
CA ILE A 49 -5.39 12.10 1.52
C ILE A 49 -5.68 12.18 0.03
N ASN A 50 -4.77 12.78 -0.73
CA ASN A 50 -4.79 12.72 -2.19
C ASN A 50 -4.25 11.38 -2.65
N TRP A 51 -4.86 10.75 -3.65
CA TRP A 51 -4.33 9.54 -4.27
C TRP A 51 -4.30 9.63 -5.79
N LEU A 52 -3.38 8.89 -6.40
CA LEU A 52 -3.27 8.75 -7.85
C LEU A 52 -4.17 7.61 -8.33
N LYS A 53 -4.91 7.85 -9.42
CA LYS A 53 -5.56 6.77 -10.16
C LYS A 53 -4.52 6.18 -11.11
N THR A 54 -4.18 4.92 -10.89
CA THR A 54 -3.33 4.14 -11.80
C THR A 54 -4.20 3.54 -12.91
N PRO A 55 -3.68 3.36 -14.13
CA PRO A 55 -4.37 2.58 -15.15
C PRO A 55 -4.51 1.12 -14.72
N PRO A 56 -5.57 0.41 -15.14
CA PRO A 56 -5.69 -1.03 -14.91
C PRO A 56 -4.50 -1.79 -15.47
N GLU A 57 -4.11 -2.88 -14.80
CA GLU A 57 -3.05 -3.80 -15.27
C GLU A 57 -1.70 -3.14 -15.55
N SER A 58 -1.35 -2.08 -14.81
CA SER A 58 -0.06 -1.38 -14.94
C SER A 58 0.82 -1.56 -13.70
N PRO A 59 1.30 -2.80 -13.40
CA PRO A 59 2.20 -3.04 -12.28
C PRO A 59 3.56 -2.34 -12.48
N ASP A 60 3.97 -2.14 -13.73
CA ASP A 60 5.17 -1.42 -14.15
C ASP A 60 5.19 0.04 -13.68
N LEU A 61 4.01 0.65 -13.51
CA LEU A 61 3.90 2.01 -12.99
C LEU A 61 4.01 2.10 -11.47
N ASN A 62 3.84 1.00 -10.74
CA ASN A 62 3.83 1.01 -9.28
C ASN A 62 5.24 0.75 -8.72
N PRO A 63 5.94 1.76 -8.19
CA PRO A 63 7.33 1.60 -7.75
C PRO A 63 7.49 0.61 -6.58
N ILE A 64 6.41 0.29 -5.85
CA ILE A 64 6.45 -0.72 -4.80
C ILE A 64 6.74 -2.12 -5.34
N GLU A 65 6.41 -2.41 -6.61
CA GLU A 65 6.72 -3.71 -7.22
C GLU A 65 8.21 -3.96 -7.31
N ASN A 66 8.99 -2.91 -7.61
CA ASN A 66 10.45 -2.97 -7.60
C ASN A 66 10.98 -3.23 -6.18
N LEU A 67 10.41 -2.56 -5.17
CA LEU A 67 10.80 -2.78 -3.77
C LEU A 67 10.48 -4.22 -3.33
N TRP A 68 9.31 -4.75 -3.69
CA TRP A 68 8.95 -6.13 -3.40
C TRP A 68 9.86 -7.12 -4.13
N HIS A 69 10.29 -6.82 -5.36
CA HIS A 69 11.26 -7.63 -6.08
C HIS A 69 12.58 -7.74 -5.30
N GLU A 70 13.16 -6.59 -4.94
CA GLU A 70 14.42 -6.55 -4.17
C GLU A 70 14.29 -7.24 -2.80
N LEU A 71 13.17 -7.03 -2.09
CA LEU A 71 12.93 -7.67 -0.80
C LEU A 71 12.84 -9.20 -0.95
N LYS A 72 12.15 -9.71 -1.97
CA LYS A 72 12.07 -11.14 -2.25
C LYS A 72 13.43 -11.73 -2.58
N GLU A 73 14.23 -11.03 -3.39
CA GLU A 73 15.59 -11.46 -3.70
C GLU A 73 16.49 -11.46 -2.46
N TYR A 74 16.38 -10.46 -1.60
CA TYR A 74 17.10 -10.42 -0.31
C TYR A 74 16.71 -11.60 0.59
N VAL A 75 15.41 -11.84 0.78
CA VAL A 75 14.92 -12.96 1.58
C VAL A 75 15.41 -14.30 1.01
N ARG A 76 15.36 -14.45 -0.31
CA ARG A 76 15.78 -15.68 -0.99
C ARG A 76 17.28 -15.93 -0.92
N ARG A 77 18.12 -14.89 -1.00
CA ARG A 77 19.59 -15.04 -1.11
C ARG A 77 20.30 -14.91 0.23
N VAL A 78 19.81 -14.04 1.10
CA VAL A 78 20.48 -13.68 2.36
C VAL A 78 19.82 -14.35 3.55
N VAL A 79 18.50 -14.19 3.72
CA VAL A 79 17.80 -14.72 4.90
C VAL A 79 17.64 -16.24 4.82
N GLN A 80 17.28 -16.76 3.65
CA GLN A 80 17.10 -18.20 3.38
C GLN A 80 16.27 -18.96 4.45
N PRO A 81 15.08 -18.44 4.82
CA PRO A 81 14.27 -19.06 5.85
C PRO A 81 13.77 -20.43 5.41
N GLN A 82 13.83 -21.41 6.30
CA GLN A 82 13.36 -22.78 6.09
C GLN A 82 11.95 -22.99 6.66
N ARG A 83 11.52 -22.10 7.56
CA ARG A 83 10.21 -22.15 8.23
C ARG A 83 9.56 -20.78 8.23
N LYS A 84 8.24 -20.77 8.41
CA LYS A 84 7.46 -19.52 8.36
C LYS A 84 7.81 -18.57 9.50
N GLU A 85 8.22 -19.08 10.65
CA GLU A 85 8.61 -18.28 11.81
C GLU A 85 9.94 -17.54 11.60
N GLU A 86 10.69 -17.89 10.56
CA GLU A 86 11.95 -17.25 10.16
C GLU A 86 11.74 -16.14 9.11
N LEU A 87 10.49 -15.95 8.64
CA LEU A 87 10.04 -14.84 7.79
C LEU A 87 9.41 -13.73 8.65
#